data_AF-A0A9E3GUR9-F1
#
_entry.id   AF-A0A9E3GUR9-F1
#
_cell.length_a   1.000
_cell.length_b   1.000
_cell.length_c   1.000
_cell.angle_alpha   90.00
_cell.angle_beta   90.00
_cell.angle_gamma   90.00
#
_symmetry.space_group_name_H-M   'P 1'
#
loop_
_entity.id
_entity.type
_entity.pdbx_description
1 polymer ?
#
loop_
_entity_poly.entity_id
_entity_poly.type
_entity_poly.pdbx_seq_one_letter_code
_entity_poly.pdbx_strand_id
1 'polypeptide(L)'
;MPDDVLQRFSEPVREWFRTTFAAPTAAQAQGWPAIADGRHTLILAPTGSGKTLTAFLWAIDRLMTSPVPEKEGRLRVLYVSPLRALAVDVDRNLRAPIRGSRLAAERLGVEVHEPTVGVRTGDTPAAERQRIARTPPDVLITTPESLYLMLTSQARSVLRSVEVVIIDEIHALAPTKRGAHLALSLERLEEEVLRGGKDGLGDADADGERRPPQRIALSATQRPLEEVARFLGGFEPRDPQEPEARPRERPVTIVDAGVRKELDLEVIVPVEDMA
;
A
#
# COMPACT_ATOMS: atom_id res chain seq x y z
N MET A 1 -10.88 -22.52 -5.38
CA MET A 1 -11.68 -21.86 -6.44
C MET A 1 -11.42 -20.36 -6.34
N PRO A 2 -11.24 -19.62 -7.46
CA PRO A 2 -10.97 -18.17 -7.46
C PRO A 2 -12.01 -17.32 -6.71
N ASP A 3 -13.24 -17.81 -6.54
CA ASP A 3 -14.30 -17.14 -5.75
C ASP A 3 -14.05 -17.12 -4.23
N ASP A 4 -13.17 -17.97 -3.72
CA ASP A 4 -12.89 -18.09 -2.28
C ASP A 4 -12.19 -16.84 -1.73
N VAL A 5 -11.27 -16.25 -2.50
CA VAL A 5 -10.52 -15.07 -2.04
C VAL A 5 -11.42 -13.85 -1.85
N LEU A 6 -12.49 -13.74 -2.65
CA LEU A 6 -13.45 -12.65 -2.57
C LEU A 6 -14.33 -12.74 -1.30
N GLN A 7 -14.37 -13.90 -0.64
CA GLN A 7 -15.12 -14.08 0.61
C GLN A 7 -14.52 -13.31 1.79
N ARG A 8 -13.23 -12.94 1.69
CA ARG A 8 -12.57 -12.11 2.71
C ARG A 8 -13.09 -10.68 2.73
N PHE A 9 -13.57 -10.17 1.60
CA PHE A 9 -14.10 -8.81 1.48
C PHE A 9 -15.54 -8.72 1.96
N SER A 10 -15.96 -7.51 2.35
CA SER A 10 -17.36 -7.22 2.60
C SER A 10 -18.24 -7.48 1.38
N GLU A 11 -19.53 -7.69 1.63
CA GLU A 11 -20.50 -7.98 0.59
C GLU A 11 -20.60 -6.87 -0.48
N PRO A 12 -20.65 -5.57 -0.14
CA PRO A 12 -20.64 -4.51 -1.15
C PRO A 12 -19.42 -4.52 -2.09
N VAL A 13 -18.22 -4.71 -1.54
CA VAL A 13 -16.98 -4.75 -2.35
C VAL A 13 -16.95 -6.00 -3.23
N ARG A 14 -17.39 -7.15 -2.69
CA ARG A 14 -17.51 -8.41 -3.44
C ARG A 14 -18.47 -8.29 -4.62
N GLU A 15 -19.64 -7.71 -4.39
CA GLU A 15 -20.68 -7.52 -5.41
C GLU A 15 -20.20 -6.55 -6.50
N TRP A 16 -19.57 -5.45 -6.11
CA TRP A 16 -18.94 -4.55 -7.06
C TRP A 16 -17.87 -5.24 -7.91
N PHE A 17 -16.99 -6.04 -7.28
CA PHE A 17 -15.94 -6.73 -8.01
C PHE A 17 -16.50 -7.70 -9.04
N ARG A 18 -17.48 -8.54 -8.65
CA ARG A 18 -18.12 -9.54 -9.53
C ARG A 18 -18.86 -8.92 -10.71
N THR A 19 -19.45 -7.74 -10.52
CA THR A 19 -20.15 -7.03 -11.60
C THR A 19 -19.20 -6.27 -12.53
N THR A 20 -17.97 -5.98 -12.08
CA THR A 20 -16.99 -5.20 -12.84
C THR A 20 -15.97 -6.07 -13.57
N PHE A 21 -15.57 -7.20 -12.99
CA PHE A 21 -14.51 -8.06 -13.50
C PHE A 21 -14.97 -9.52 -13.61
N ALA A 22 -14.45 -10.24 -14.61
CA ALA A 22 -14.77 -11.65 -14.79
C ALA A 22 -14.22 -12.54 -13.66
N ALA A 23 -12.98 -12.28 -13.21
CA ALA A 23 -12.32 -13.00 -12.13
C ALA A 23 -11.13 -12.21 -11.57
N PRO A 24 -10.67 -12.50 -10.35
CA PRO A 24 -9.42 -11.97 -9.82
C PRO A 24 -8.21 -12.35 -10.68
N THR A 25 -7.28 -11.42 -10.88
CA THR A 25 -5.97 -11.72 -11.50
C THR A 25 -5.11 -12.57 -10.56
N ALA A 26 -4.03 -13.19 -11.08
CA ALA A 26 -3.09 -13.95 -10.25
C ALA A 26 -2.50 -13.11 -9.10
N ALA A 27 -2.12 -11.86 -9.39
CA ALA A 27 -1.61 -10.93 -8.38
C ALA A 27 -2.65 -10.65 -7.28
N GLN A 28 -3.92 -10.52 -7.65
CA GLN A 28 -5.03 -10.30 -6.71
C GLN A 28 -5.30 -11.55 -5.86
N ALA A 29 -5.49 -12.70 -6.50
CA ALA A 29 -5.81 -13.95 -5.82
C ALA A 29 -4.71 -14.40 -4.84
N GLN A 30 -3.44 -14.17 -5.18
CA GLN A 30 -2.30 -14.52 -4.32
C GLN A 30 -1.97 -13.43 -3.30
N GLY A 31 -2.19 -12.15 -3.64
CA GLY A 31 -1.84 -11.01 -2.79
C GLY A 31 -2.85 -10.74 -1.68
N TRP A 32 -4.15 -10.81 -1.96
CA TRP A 32 -5.17 -10.46 -0.98
C TRP A 32 -5.16 -11.31 0.29
N PRO A 33 -4.90 -12.64 0.28
CA PRO A 33 -4.78 -13.40 1.52
C PRO A 33 -3.69 -12.82 2.43
N ALA A 34 -2.50 -12.56 1.90
CA ALA A 34 -1.39 -12.00 2.68
C ALA A 34 -1.68 -10.60 3.21
N ILE A 35 -2.26 -9.75 2.36
CA ILE A 35 -2.65 -8.40 2.75
C ILE A 35 -3.72 -8.44 3.85
N ALA A 36 -4.74 -9.28 3.70
CA ALA A 36 -5.82 -9.42 4.67
C ALA A 36 -5.35 -9.99 6.02
N ASP A 37 -4.31 -10.82 6.03
CA ASP A 37 -3.68 -11.33 7.25
C ASP A 37 -2.78 -10.28 7.95
N GLY A 38 -2.69 -9.04 7.44
CA GLY A 38 -1.83 -7.98 7.98
C GLY A 38 -0.34 -8.15 7.67
N ARG A 39 0.04 -9.11 6.82
CA ARG A 39 1.46 -9.36 6.49
C ARG A 39 2.00 -8.28 5.57
N HIS A 40 3.23 -7.83 5.79
CA HIS A 40 3.94 -7.03 4.80
C HIS A 40 4.06 -7.83 3.49
N THR A 41 3.79 -7.18 2.37
CA THR A 41 3.62 -7.91 1.09
C THR A 41 4.32 -7.18 -0.05
N LEU A 42 5.19 -7.89 -0.78
CA LEU A 42 5.80 -7.44 -2.03
C LEU A 42 5.11 -8.12 -3.20
N ILE A 43 4.45 -7.35 -4.07
CA ILE A 43 3.75 -7.86 -5.26
C ILE A 43 4.60 -7.58 -6.51
N LEU A 44 5.09 -8.64 -7.13
CA LEU A 44 5.67 -8.61 -8.46
C LEU A 44 4.60 -9.05 -9.47
N ALA A 45 4.20 -8.14 -10.36
CA ALA A 45 3.32 -8.48 -11.47
C ALA A 45 3.52 -7.50 -12.65
N PRO A 46 3.33 -7.93 -13.89
CA PRO A 46 3.46 -7.05 -15.05
C PRO A 46 2.41 -5.92 -15.01
N THR A 47 2.67 -4.85 -15.75
CA THR A 47 1.68 -3.78 -15.97
C THR A 47 0.37 -4.36 -16.53
N GLY A 48 -0.76 -3.78 -16.14
CA GLY A 48 -2.09 -4.30 -16.52
C GLY A 48 -2.59 -5.48 -15.68
N SER A 49 -1.79 -6.04 -14.76
CA SER A 49 -2.20 -7.19 -13.92
C SER A 49 -3.09 -6.83 -12.71
N GLY A 50 -3.59 -5.60 -12.64
CA GLY A 50 -4.44 -5.14 -11.54
C GLY A 50 -3.70 -4.87 -10.22
N LYS A 51 -2.37 -4.66 -10.24
CA LYS A 51 -1.52 -4.40 -9.05
C LYS A 51 -2.07 -3.33 -8.10
N THR A 52 -2.54 -2.22 -8.66
CA THR A 52 -3.12 -1.12 -7.87
C THR A 52 -4.33 -1.62 -7.09
N LEU A 53 -5.24 -2.35 -7.74
CA LEU A 53 -6.42 -2.90 -7.06
C LEU A 53 -6.01 -4.00 -6.04
N THR A 54 -4.96 -4.77 -6.31
CA THR A 54 -4.40 -5.71 -5.33
C THR A 54 -4.00 -5.01 -4.04
N ALA A 55 -3.27 -3.89 -4.13
CA ALA A 55 -2.79 -3.17 -2.94
C ALA A 55 -3.90 -2.39 -2.21
N PHE A 56 -4.85 -1.81 -2.95
CA PHE A 56 -5.82 -0.89 -2.36
C PHE A 56 -7.14 -1.53 -1.96
N LEU A 57 -7.62 -2.57 -2.65
CA LEU A 57 -9.01 -3.00 -2.49
C LEU A 57 -9.33 -3.44 -1.06
N TRP A 58 -8.39 -4.11 -0.40
CA TRP A 58 -8.54 -4.52 0.99
C TRP A 58 -8.64 -3.30 1.92
N ALA A 59 -7.76 -2.32 1.73
CA ALA A 59 -7.78 -1.11 2.52
C ALA A 59 -9.07 -0.30 2.28
N ILE A 60 -9.54 -0.20 1.02
CA ILE A 60 -10.82 0.44 0.70
C ILE A 60 -11.98 -0.26 1.41
N ASP A 61 -12.04 -1.59 1.33
CA ASP A 61 -13.07 -2.39 1.99
C ASP A 61 -13.15 -2.10 3.50
N ARG A 62 -11.97 -2.02 4.14
CA ARG A 62 -11.87 -1.69 5.56
C ARG A 62 -12.20 -0.24 5.86
N LEU A 63 -11.81 0.69 4.99
CA LEU A 63 -12.18 2.09 5.11
C LEU A 63 -13.69 2.29 5.05
N MET A 64 -14.37 1.54 4.19
CA MET A 64 -15.81 1.63 3.93
C MET A 64 -16.66 1.00 5.03
N THR A 65 -16.20 -0.11 5.61
CA THR A 65 -17.04 -0.95 6.48
C THR A 65 -16.63 -0.95 7.95
N SER A 66 -15.46 -0.40 8.29
CA SER A 66 -15.10 -0.15 9.70
C SER A 66 -15.71 1.18 10.19
N PRO A 67 -15.97 1.32 11.50
CA PRO A 67 -16.41 2.60 12.07
C PRO A 67 -15.51 3.76 11.64
N VAL A 68 -16.13 4.88 11.29
CA VAL A 68 -15.39 6.08 10.88
C VAL A 68 -14.84 6.76 12.13
N PRO A 69 -13.51 6.87 12.29
CA PRO A 69 -12.94 7.52 13.45
C PRO A 69 -13.20 9.03 13.43
N GLU A 70 -12.90 9.67 14.55
CA GLU A 70 -12.81 11.12 14.62
C GLU A 70 -11.78 11.66 13.62
N LYS A 71 -11.83 12.97 13.41
CA LYS A 71 -11.14 13.66 12.32
C LYS A 71 -9.63 13.39 12.31
N GLU A 72 -9.02 13.34 13.49
CA GLU A 72 -7.60 13.10 13.74
C GLU A 72 -7.18 11.66 13.38
N GLY A 73 -8.15 10.73 13.35
CA GLY A 73 -7.96 9.32 13.04
C GLY A 73 -8.29 8.93 11.60
N ARG A 74 -8.75 9.87 10.77
CA ARG A 74 -9.25 9.56 9.42
C ARG A 74 -8.19 8.94 8.51
N LEU A 75 -6.96 9.45 8.53
CA LEU A 75 -5.90 9.02 7.61
C LEU A 75 -5.34 7.64 7.99
N ARG A 76 -5.87 6.61 7.34
CA ARG A 76 -5.47 5.21 7.58
C ARG A 76 -4.62 4.61 6.47
N VAL A 77 -4.68 5.16 5.24
CA VAL A 77 -3.93 4.62 4.10
C VAL A 77 -3.01 5.68 3.52
N LEU A 78 -1.72 5.38 3.49
CA LEU A 78 -0.70 6.21 2.86
C LEU A 78 -0.20 5.54 1.58
N TYR A 79 -0.29 6.22 0.44
CA TYR A 79 0.28 5.76 -0.81
C TYR A 79 1.46 6.64 -1.22
N VAL A 80 2.63 6.03 -1.42
CA VAL A 80 3.89 6.69 -1.74
C VAL A 80 4.29 6.34 -3.17
N SER A 81 4.26 7.33 -4.06
CA SER A 81 4.73 7.17 -5.44
C SER A 81 6.10 7.84 -5.64
N PRO A 82 7.05 7.19 -6.32
CA PRO A 82 8.28 7.84 -6.76
C PRO A 82 8.03 8.89 -7.84
N LEU A 83 6.95 8.78 -8.62
CA LEU A 83 6.65 9.65 -9.76
C LEU A 83 5.45 10.55 -9.45
N ARG A 84 5.68 11.87 -9.54
CA ARG A 84 4.63 12.89 -9.29
C ARG A 84 3.43 12.74 -10.21
N ALA A 85 3.67 12.42 -11.49
CA ALA A 85 2.64 12.29 -12.52
C ALA A 85 1.62 11.17 -12.20
N LEU A 86 2.02 10.17 -11.41
CA LEU A 86 1.16 9.02 -11.10
C LEU A 86 0.12 9.32 -10.01
N ALA A 87 0.28 10.40 -9.24
CA ALA A 87 -0.63 10.71 -8.13
C ALA A 87 -2.07 10.98 -8.60
N VAL A 88 -2.23 11.68 -9.73
CA VAL A 88 -3.54 11.97 -10.34
C VAL A 88 -4.16 10.70 -10.94
N ASP A 89 -3.33 9.85 -11.55
CA ASP A 89 -3.79 8.59 -12.13
C ASP A 89 -4.29 7.63 -11.04
N VAL A 90 -3.60 7.57 -9.91
CA VAL A 90 -4.00 6.74 -8.76
C VAL A 90 -5.30 7.27 -8.17
N ASP A 91 -5.45 8.58 -7.95
CA ASP A 91 -6.73 9.17 -7.49
C ASP A 91 -7.89 8.74 -8.40
N ARG A 92 -7.72 8.86 -9.72
CA ARG A 92 -8.71 8.42 -10.70
C ARG A 92 -9.00 6.92 -10.62
N ASN A 93 -7.97 6.09 -10.44
CA ASN A 93 -8.10 4.64 -10.33
C ASN A 93 -8.80 4.19 -9.04
N LEU A 94 -8.71 4.96 -7.94
CA LEU A 94 -9.41 4.68 -6.68
C LEU A 94 -10.89 5.07 -6.71
N ARG A 95 -11.28 6.03 -7.55
CA ARG A 95 -12.67 6.46 -7.67
C ARG A 95 -13.62 5.36 -8.14
N ALA A 96 -13.16 4.48 -9.03
CA ALA A 96 -13.97 3.38 -9.55
C ALA A 96 -14.37 2.35 -8.47
N PRO A 97 -13.42 1.74 -7.72
CA PRO A 97 -13.76 0.83 -6.62
C PRO A 97 -14.59 1.49 -5.53
N ILE A 98 -14.26 2.74 -5.13
CA ILE A 98 -14.98 3.45 -4.07
C ILE A 98 -16.45 3.67 -4.47
N ARG A 99 -16.70 4.30 -5.63
CA ARG A 99 -18.07 4.58 -6.07
C ARG A 99 -18.84 3.32 -6.37
N GLY A 100 -18.19 2.34 -7.00
CA GLY A 100 -18.83 1.08 -7.36
C GLY A 100 -19.27 0.29 -6.14
N SER A 101 -18.42 0.21 -5.11
CA SER A 101 -18.74 -0.45 -3.84
C SER A 101 -19.82 0.31 -3.06
N ARG A 102 -19.82 1.65 -3.10
CA ARG A 102 -20.89 2.48 -2.53
C ARG A 102 -22.25 2.22 -3.19
N LEU A 103 -22.29 2.19 -4.53
CA LEU A 103 -23.51 1.86 -5.29
C LEU A 103 -23.99 0.43 -5.02
N ALA A 104 -23.07 -0.52 -4.83
CA ALA A 104 -23.42 -1.88 -4.43
C ALA A 104 -24.02 -1.90 -3.01
N ALA A 105 -23.44 -1.16 -2.07
CA ALA A 105 -23.97 -1.04 -0.71
C ALA A 105 -25.39 -0.46 -0.69
N GLU A 106 -25.67 0.59 -1.49
CA GLU A 106 -27.00 1.16 -1.64
C GLU A 106 -28.04 0.13 -2.13
N ARG A 107 -27.67 -0.71 -3.11
CA ARG A 107 -28.55 -1.77 -3.63
C ARG A 107 -28.81 -2.87 -2.61
N LEU A 108 -27.81 -3.16 -1.77
CA LEU A 108 -27.90 -4.15 -0.70
C LEU A 108 -28.58 -3.61 0.56
N GLY A 109 -28.81 -2.29 0.66
CA GLY A 109 -29.36 -1.66 1.85
C GLY A 109 -28.38 -1.61 3.03
N VAL A 110 -27.07 -1.62 2.75
CA VAL A 110 -25.99 -1.60 3.75
C VAL A 110 -25.42 -0.19 3.85
N GLU A 111 -25.27 0.33 5.07
CA GLU A 111 -24.59 1.60 5.30
C GLU A 111 -23.07 1.42 5.22
N VAL A 112 -22.40 2.29 4.46
CA VAL A 112 -20.94 2.31 4.31
C VAL A 112 -20.44 3.74 4.30
N HIS A 113 -19.21 3.94 4.75
CA HIS A 113 -18.48 5.20 4.58
C HIS A 113 -17.93 5.31 3.16
N GLU A 114 -18.02 6.48 2.53
CA GLU A 114 -17.33 6.74 1.25
C GLU A 114 -15.94 7.32 1.54
N PRO A 115 -14.84 6.59 1.26
CA PRO A 115 -13.50 7.04 1.61
C PRO A 115 -13.08 8.26 0.79
N THR A 116 -12.50 9.23 1.48
CA THR A 116 -11.94 10.44 0.89
C THR A 116 -10.48 10.22 0.48
N VAL A 117 -10.11 10.74 -0.69
CA VAL A 117 -8.75 10.66 -1.22
C VAL A 117 -8.18 12.07 -1.33
N GLY A 118 -6.94 12.26 -0.87
CA GLY A 118 -6.22 13.52 -1.00
C GLY A 118 -4.82 13.32 -1.57
N VAL A 119 -4.29 14.35 -2.22
CA VAL A 119 -2.95 14.35 -2.81
C VAL A 119 -2.10 15.42 -2.16
N ARG A 120 -0.93 15.03 -1.64
CA ARG A 120 0.06 15.93 -1.06
C ARG A 120 1.44 15.68 -1.65
N THR A 121 1.85 16.54 -2.56
CA THR A 121 3.18 16.52 -3.19
C THR A 121 3.88 17.86 -3.00
N GLY A 122 5.06 18.02 -3.60
CA GLY A 122 5.77 19.31 -3.65
C GLY A 122 4.98 20.41 -4.37
N ASP A 123 4.03 20.04 -5.23
CA ASP A 123 3.23 20.99 -6.03
C ASP A 123 1.90 21.36 -5.36
N THR A 124 1.57 20.76 -4.20
CA THR A 124 0.34 21.04 -3.47
C THR A 124 0.35 22.46 -2.87
N PRO A 125 -0.63 23.31 -3.20
CA PRO A 125 -0.72 24.68 -2.67
C PRO A 125 -0.72 24.73 -1.13
N ALA A 126 -0.22 25.83 -0.56
CA ALA A 126 -0.14 26.00 0.90
C ALA A 126 -1.50 25.86 1.60
N ALA A 127 -2.57 26.42 1.01
CA ALA A 127 -3.93 26.30 1.53
C ALA A 127 -4.39 24.84 1.60
N GLU A 128 -4.09 24.05 0.57
CA GLU A 128 -4.44 22.63 0.52
C GLU A 128 -3.62 21.81 1.52
N ARG A 129 -2.33 22.12 1.69
CA ARG A 129 -1.49 21.50 2.74
C ARG A 129 -2.05 21.77 4.15
N GLN A 130 -2.57 22.97 4.40
CA GLN A 130 -3.22 23.31 5.67
C GLN A 130 -4.57 22.60 5.82
N ARG A 131 -5.35 22.48 4.74
CA ARG A 131 -6.61 21.73 4.73
C ARG A 131 -6.38 20.28 5.12
N ILE A 132 -5.40 19.61 4.50
CA ILE A 132 -5.03 18.21 4.81
C ILE A 132 -4.56 18.08 6.27
N ALA A 133 -3.78 19.03 6.78
CA ALA A 133 -3.33 18.99 8.18
C ALA A 133 -4.46 19.18 9.19
N ARG A 134 -5.53 19.91 8.82
CA ARG A 134 -6.70 20.12 9.69
C ARG A 134 -7.73 19.01 9.53
N THR A 135 -7.99 18.58 8.31
CA THR A 135 -9.01 17.61 7.91
C THR A 135 -8.36 16.60 6.98
N PRO A 136 -7.64 15.62 7.54
CA PRO A 136 -6.93 14.64 6.73
C PRO A 136 -7.92 13.74 5.97
N PRO A 137 -7.57 13.31 4.74
CA PRO A 137 -8.36 12.34 3.98
C PRO A 137 -8.22 10.93 4.57
N ASP A 138 -9.07 10.00 4.16
CA ASP A 138 -8.93 8.59 4.53
C ASP A 138 -7.72 7.93 3.84
N VAL A 139 -7.46 8.33 2.59
CA VAL A 139 -6.31 7.94 1.78
C VAL A 139 -5.49 9.17 1.40
N LEU A 140 -4.18 9.16 1.70
CA LEU A 140 -3.25 10.21 1.27
C LEU A 140 -2.24 9.68 0.26
N ILE A 141 -2.25 10.27 -0.94
CA ILE A 141 -1.27 10.03 -2.00
C ILE A 141 -0.16 11.07 -1.86
N THR A 142 1.10 10.62 -1.75
CA THR A 142 2.27 11.47 -1.51
C THR A 142 3.52 10.98 -2.24
N THR A 143 4.62 11.72 -2.11
CA THR A 143 5.97 11.29 -2.55
C THR A 143 6.87 11.06 -1.33
N PRO A 144 8.00 10.35 -1.47
CA PRO A 144 8.98 10.18 -0.39
C PRO A 144 9.40 11.51 0.26
N GLU A 145 9.63 12.54 -0.56
CA GLU A 145 10.05 13.86 -0.09
C GLU A 145 8.92 14.56 0.68
N SER A 146 7.70 14.51 0.18
CA SER A 146 6.54 15.13 0.84
C SER A 146 6.18 14.43 2.14
N LEU A 147 6.31 13.10 2.21
CA LEU A 147 6.18 12.33 3.45
C LEU A 147 7.22 12.78 4.49
N TYR A 148 8.49 12.88 4.09
CA TYR A 148 9.54 13.36 4.98
C TYR A 148 9.25 14.75 5.56
N LEU A 149 8.76 15.68 4.72
CA LEU A 149 8.36 17.02 5.16
C LEU A 149 7.17 17.00 6.13
N MET A 150 6.24 16.05 6.00
CA MET A 150 5.17 15.87 6.99
C MET A 150 5.74 15.41 8.32
N LEU A 151 6.56 14.35 8.30
CA LEU A 151 7.18 13.76 9.50
C LEU A 151 8.11 14.73 10.25
N THR A 152 8.67 15.74 9.57
CA THR A 152 9.52 16.79 10.17
C THR A 152 8.75 18.07 10.55
N SER A 153 7.42 18.06 10.48
CA SER A 153 6.59 19.22 10.81
C SER A 153 5.45 18.85 11.77
N GLN A 154 4.65 19.84 12.16
CA GLN A 154 3.43 19.61 12.95
C GLN A 154 2.40 18.73 12.22
N ALA A 155 2.50 18.60 10.88
CA ALA A 155 1.65 17.71 10.11
C ALA A 155 1.95 16.22 10.35
N ARG A 156 2.95 15.86 11.17
CA ARG A 156 3.18 14.45 11.55
C ARG A 156 2.04 13.86 12.38
N SER A 157 1.27 14.68 13.09
CA SER A 157 0.18 14.21 13.95
C SER A 157 -0.91 13.48 13.17
N VAL A 158 -1.21 13.93 11.94
CA VAL A 158 -2.22 13.27 11.09
C VAL A 158 -1.78 11.90 10.57
N LEU A 159 -0.49 11.54 10.73
CA LEU A 159 0.04 10.24 10.29
C LEU A 159 -0.08 9.16 11.38
N ARG A 160 -0.50 9.51 12.61
CA ARG A 160 -0.55 8.58 13.74
C ARG A 160 -1.52 7.43 13.58
N SER A 161 -2.53 7.61 12.73
CA SER A 161 -3.60 6.64 12.45
C SER A 161 -3.33 5.80 11.20
N VAL A 162 -2.18 5.95 10.55
CA VAL A 162 -1.84 5.18 9.34
C VAL A 162 -1.72 3.70 9.70
N GLU A 163 -2.55 2.88 9.07
CA GLU A 163 -2.60 1.42 9.23
C GLU A 163 -1.85 0.72 8.09
N VAL A 164 -1.87 1.32 6.89
CA VAL A 164 -1.28 0.73 5.68
C VAL A 164 -0.47 1.77 4.92
N VAL A 165 0.74 1.38 4.51
CA VAL A 165 1.61 2.12 3.61
C VAL A 165 1.81 1.32 2.32
N ILE A 166 1.36 1.88 1.20
CA ILE A 166 1.55 1.33 -0.13
C ILE A 166 2.68 2.08 -0.83
N ILE A 167 3.70 1.36 -1.30
CA ILE A 167 4.86 1.90 -2.01
C ILE A 167 4.80 1.42 -3.45
N ASP A 168 4.54 2.33 -4.38
CA ASP A 168 4.52 1.98 -5.80
C ASP A 168 5.92 2.06 -6.42
N GLU A 169 6.12 1.26 -7.45
CA GLU A 169 7.36 1.13 -8.20
C GLU A 169 8.61 1.10 -7.30
N ILE A 170 8.57 0.25 -6.27
CA ILE A 170 9.64 0.15 -5.26
C ILE A 170 11.01 -0.12 -5.88
N HIS A 171 11.04 -0.75 -7.06
CA HIS A 171 12.25 -1.01 -7.83
C HIS A 171 12.98 0.27 -8.28
N ALA A 172 12.25 1.37 -8.49
CA ALA A 172 12.83 2.65 -8.83
C ALA A 172 13.48 3.34 -7.61
N LEU A 173 13.11 2.92 -6.40
CA LEU A 173 13.57 3.51 -5.14
C LEU A 173 14.70 2.70 -4.51
N ALA A 174 14.53 1.38 -4.40
CA ALA A 174 15.42 0.48 -3.65
C ALA A 174 16.93 0.68 -3.93
N PRO A 175 17.43 0.81 -5.18
CA PRO A 175 18.86 0.93 -5.44
C PRO A 175 19.41 2.36 -5.27
N THR A 176 18.64 3.30 -4.72
CA THR A 176 18.98 4.73 -4.74
C THR A 176 19.09 5.32 -3.33
N LYS A 177 19.80 6.44 -3.20
CA LYS A 177 19.80 7.25 -1.97
C LYS A 177 18.40 7.76 -1.60
N ARG A 178 17.54 7.95 -2.61
CA ARG A 178 16.13 8.30 -2.42
C ARG A 178 15.37 7.16 -1.73
N GLY A 179 15.66 5.91 -2.09
CA GLY A 179 15.18 4.72 -1.39
C GLY A 179 15.68 4.64 0.04
N ALA A 180 16.97 4.86 0.28
CA ALA A 180 17.51 4.91 1.65
C ALA A 180 16.82 5.99 2.51
N HIS A 181 16.55 7.16 1.94
CA HIS A 181 15.80 8.22 2.59
C HIS A 181 14.34 7.83 2.87
N LEU A 182 13.66 7.14 1.94
CA LEU A 182 12.33 6.58 2.18
C LEU A 182 12.34 5.55 3.30
N ALA A 183 13.30 4.61 3.32
CA ALA A 183 13.40 3.59 4.35
C ALA A 183 13.47 4.21 5.75
N LEU A 184 14.33 5.23 5.95
CA LEU A 184 14.39 5.97 7.22
C LEU A 184 13.09 6.73 7.53
N SER A 185 12.39 7.23 6.51
CA SER A 185 11.10 7.91 6.70
C SER A 185 10.00 6.93 7.13
N LEU A 186 10.02 5.68 6.64
CA LEU A 186 9.09 4.62 7.05
C LEU A 186 9.32 4.20 8.50
N GLU A 187 10.56 4.04 8.95
CA GLU A 187 10.85 3.76 10.36
C GLU A 187 10.41 4.91 11.28
N ARG A 188 10.54 6.16 10.83
CA ARG A 188 10.03 7.33 11.58
C ARG A 188 8.51 7.41 11.60
N LEU A 189 7.85 6.98 10.53
CA LEU A 189 6.39 6.88 10.47
C LEU A 189 5.90 5.81 11.44
N GLU A 190 6.54 4.65 11.45
CA GLU A 190 6.24 3.57 12.40
C GLU A 190 6.35 4.06 13.84
N GLU A 191 7.46 4.71 14.20
CA GLU A 191 7.65 5.30 15.52
C GLU A 191 6.56 6.35 15.85
N GLU A 192 6.15 7.20 14.90
CA GLU A 192 5.08 8.18 15.13
C GLU A 192 3.71 7.49 15.35
N VAL A 193 3.43 6.41 14.62
CA VAL A 193 2.21 5.60 14.77
C VAL A 193 2.18 4.90 16.13
N LEU A 194 3.31 4.33 16.57
CA LEU A 194 3.42 3.66 17.87
C LEU A 194 3.35 4.66 19.04
N ARG A 195 3.89 5.88 18.89
CA ARG A 195 3.83 6.95 19.92
C ARG A 195 2.43 7.51 20.16
N GLY A 196 1.49 7.37 19.23
CA GLY A 196 0.13 7.90 19.36
C GLY A 196 -0.74 7.23 20.43
N GLY A 197 -0.18 6.29 21.22
CA GLY A 197 -0.84 5.36 22.15
C GLY A 197 -1.54 5.95 23.39
N LYS A 198 -2.04 7.18 23.36
CA LYS A 198 -2.99 7.70 24.38
C LYS A 198 -4.28 8.30 23.80
N ASP A 199 -4.33 8.52 22.49
CA ASP A 199 -5.43 9.25 21.84
C ASP A 199 -6.45 8.30 21.16
N GLY A 200 -6.25 6.97 21.20
CA GLY A 200 -7.17 5.97 20.62
C GLY A 200 -7.17 5.87 19.08
N LEU A 201 -6.19 6.45 18.39
CA LEU A 201 -6.20 6.63 16.93
C LEU A 201 -5.35 5.60 16.13
N GLY A 202 -5.93 4.53 15.58
CA GLY A 202 -5.24 3.58 14.68
C GLY A 202 -5.54 2.11 15.01
N ASP A 203 -4.93 1.18 14.26
CA ASP A 203 -5.13 -0.26 14.47
C ASP A 203 -4.41 -0.77 15.73
N ALA A 204 -5.12 -1.60 16.50
CA ALA A 204 -4.63 -2.18 17.74
C ALA A 204 -4.91 -3.69 17.75
N ASP A 205 -4.03 -4.47 18.37
CA ASP A 205 -4.26 -5.89 18.56
C ASP A 205 -5.28 -6.19 19.67
N ALA A 206 -5.51 -7.49 19.91
CA ALA A 206 -6.47 -7.97 20.90
C ALA A 206 -6.12 -7.55 22.34
N ASP A 207 -4.84 -7.27 22.61
CA ASP A 207 -4.33 -6.82 23.90
C ASP A 207 -4.35 -5.27 24.01
N GLY A 208 -4.82 -4.59 22.95
CA GLY A 208 -4.91 -3.13 22.87
C GLY A 208 -3.59 -2.45 22.50
N GLU A 209 -2.57 -3.21 22.09
CA GLU A 209 -1.29 -2.67 21.66
C GLU A 209 -1.36 -2.21 20.21
N ARG A 210 -0.75 -1.05 19.94
CA ARG A 210 -0.71 -0.44 18.62
C ARG A 210 0.15 -1.24 17.67
N ARG A 211 -0.37 -1.48 16.47
CA ARG A 211 0.37 -2.17 15.42
C ARG A 211 1.19 -1.19 14.58
N PRO A 212 2.40 -1.56 14.15
CA PRO A 212 3.12 -0.81 13.14
C PRO A 212 2.36 -0.86 11.81
N PRO A 213 2.50 0.16 10.94
CA PRO A 213 1.80 0.16 9.66
C PRO A 213 2.21 -1.03 8.78
N GLN A 214 1.22 -1.69 8.17
CA GLN A 214 1.47 -2.71 7.17
C GLN A 214 2.10 -2.09 5.92
N ARG A 215 3.23 -2.62 5.46
CA ARG A 215 3.92 -2.17 4.25
C ARG A 215 3.57 -3.08 3.07
N ILE A 216 3.02 -2.51 2.01
CA ILE A 216 2.69 -3.19 0.76
C ILE A 216 3.48 -2.53 -0.36
N ALA A 217 4.24 -3.29 -1.13
CA ALA A 217 5.00 -2.76 -2.26
C ALA A 217 4.55 -3.36 -3.59
N LEU A 218 4.59 -2.52 -4.62
CA LEU A 218 4.30 -2.90 -6.00
C LEU A 218 5.57 -2.81 -6.84
N SER A 219 5.82 -3.82 -7.65
CA SER A 219 6.91 -3.82 -8.63
C SER A 219 6.47 -4.50 -9.93
N ALA A 220 6.96 -4.01 -11.06
CA ALA A 220 6.81 -4.68 -12.35
C ALA A 220 8.02 -5.56 -12.71
N THR A 221 9.22 -5.13 -12.31
CA THR A 221 10.49 -5.67 -12.80
C THR A 221 11.55 -5.60 -11.71
N GLN A 222 11.91 -6.72 -11.08
CA GLN A 222 13.13 -6.76 -10.27
C GLN A 222 13.58 -8.16 -9.88
N ARG A 223 14.90 -8.30 -9.70
CA ARG A 223 15.59 -9.40 -9.04
C ARG A 223 16.86 -8.87 -8.35
N PRO A 224 17.32 -9.46 -7.23
CA PRO A 224 16.65 -10.50 -6.44
C PRO A 224 15.46 -9.93 -5.64
N LEU A 225 14.36 -10.68 -5.53
CA LEU A 225 13.14 -10.21 -4.86
C LEU A 225 13.29 -10.16 -3.34
N GLU A 226 14.16 -11.01 -2.81
CA GLU A 226 14.51 -11.13 -1.40
C GLU A 226 15.12 -9.83 -0.88
N GLU A 227 16.02 -9.20 -1.65
CA GLU A 227 16.64 -7.94 -1.26
C GLU A 227 15.65 -6.78 -1.27
N VAL A 228 14.70 -6.80 -2.21
CA VAL A 228 13.62 -5.79 -2.30
C VAL A 228 12.62 -5.97 -1.16
N ALA A 229 12.32 -7.22 -0.81
CA ALA A 229 11.48 -7.57 0.32
C ALA A 229 12.14 -7.13 1.64
N ARG A 230 13.45 -7.38 1.80
CA ARG A 230 14.24 -6.88 2.92
C ARG A 230 14.24 -5.35 2.99
N PHE A 231 14.42 -4.66 1.86
CA PHE A 231 14.32 -3.20 1.79
C PHE A 231 12.92 -2.69 2.21
N LEU A 232 11.85 -3.36 1.79
CA LEU A 232 10.47 -3.03 2.15
C LEU A 232 10.23 -3.20 3.66
N GLY A 233 10.54 -4.39 4.19
CA GLY A 233 10.26 -4.76 5.58
C GLY A 233 11.15 -4.01 6.57
N GLY A 234 12.40 -3.74 6.22
CA GLY A 234 13.37 -3.23 7.18
C GLY A 234 13.66 -4.27 8.27
N PHE A 235 13.87 -3.80 9.50
CA PHE A 235 14.29 -4.63 10.62
C PHE A 235 13.38 -4.44 11.82
N GLU A 236 13.11 -5.52 12.55
CA GLU A 236 12.37 -5.46 13.81
C GLU A 236 13.05 -4.49 14.81
N PRO A 237 12.26 -3.85 15.70
CA PRO A 237 12.82 -3.07 16.79
C PRO A 237 13.86 -3.90 17.56
N ARG A 238 14.98 -3.26 17.90
CA ARG A 238 16.05 -3.95 18.62
C ARG A 238 15.58 -4.27 20.04
N ASP A 239 15.75 -5.52 20.44
CA ASP A 239 15.52 -5.92 21.83
C ASP A 239 16.54 -5.21 22.75
N PRO A 240 16.11 -4.34 23.68
CA PRO A 240 17.01 -3.70 24.63
C PRO A 240 17.76 -4.69 25.53
N GLN A 241 17.22 -5.91 25.72
CA GLN A 241 17.83 -6.98 26.51
C GLN A 241 18.93 -7.73 25.72
N GLU A 242 18.95 -7.62 24.39
CA GLU A 242 19.96 -8.23 23.52
C GLU A 242 20.67 -7.18 22.63
N PRO A 243 21.41 -6.21 23.21
CA PRO A 243 22.03 -5.10 22.48
C PRO A 243 23.24 -5.51 21.62
N GLU A 244 23.57 -6.79 21.54
CA GLU A 244 24.59 -7.33 20.63
C GLU A 244 23.99 -8.23 19.54
N ALA A 245 22.69 -8.56 19.64
CA ALA A 245 22.02 -9.37 18.64
C ALA A 245 22.03 -8.68 17.27
N ARG A 246 22.19 -9.50 16.24
CA ARG A 246 22.07 -9.06 14.85
C ARG A 246 20.63 -8.59 14.59
N PRO A 247 20.43 -7.45 13.89
CA PRO A 247 19.10 -7.01 13.52
C PRO A 247 18.33 -8.11 12.77
N ARG A 248 17.09 -8.37 13.21
CA ARG A 248 16.19 -9.34 12.57
C ARG A 248 15.39 -8.64 11.49
N GLU A 249 15.33 -9.23 10.30
CA GLU A 249 14.58 -8.68 9.18
C GLU A 249 13.08 -8.87 9.42
N ARG A 250 12.26 -7.84 9.19
CA ARG A 250 10.80 -8.00 9.29
C ARG A 250 10.32 -8.95 8.19
N PRO A 251 9.44 -9.92 8.48
CA PRO A 251 8.96 -10.86 7.49
C PRO A 251 8.13 -10.16 6.41
N VAL A 252 8.44 -10.44 5.14
CA VAL A 252 7.70 -9.95 3.98
C VAL A 252 7.27 -11.12 3.11
N THR A 253 5.98 -11.19 2.80
CA THR A 253 5.44 -12.17 1.85
C THR A 253 5.70 -11.70 0.43
N ILE A 254 6.44 -12.49 -0.35
CA ILE A 254 6.69 -12.22 -1.77
C ILE A 254 5.61 -12.91 -2.60
N VAL A 255 4.91 -12.14 -3.42
CA VAL A 255 3.92 -12.62 -4.39
C VAL A 255 4.49 -12.41 -5.78
N ASP A 256 5.02 -13.48 -6.37
CA ASP A 256 5.52 -13.48 -7.75
C ASP A 256 4.42 -13.96 -8.71
N ALA A 257 3.65 -13.00 -9.22
CA ALA A 257 2.70 -13.19 -10.30
C ALA A 257 3.29 -12.75 -11.66
N GLY A 258 4.63 -12.74 -11.77
CA GLY A 258 5.33 -12.49 -13.02
C GLY A 258 5.06 -13.58 -14.05
N VAL A 259 4.67 -13.19 -15.26
CA VAL A 259 4.60 -14.13 -16.39
C VAL A 259 5.98 -14.19 -17.03
N ARG A 260 6.66 -15.34 -16.93
CA ARG A 260 7.77 -15.64 -17.84
C ARG A 260 7.15 -15.83 -19.22
N LYS A 261 7.36 -14.89 -20.14
CA LYS A 261 7.06 -15.14 -21.55
C LYS A 261 7.96 -16.30 -21.99
N GLU A 262 7.38 -17.35 -22.55
CA GLU A 262 8.15 -18.29 -23.36
C GLU A 262 8.71 -17.48 -24.52
N LEU A 263 10.03 -17.29 -24.52
CA LEU A 263 10.69 -16.57 -25.59
C LEU A 263 10.88 -17.55 -26.73
N ASP A 264 10.13 -17.36 -27.82
CA ASP A 264 10.40 -18.01 -29.09
C ASP A 264 11.57 -17.27 -29.75
N LEU A 265 12.79 -17.73 -29.45
CA LEU A 265 14.03 -17.11 -29.91
C LEU A 265 14.56 -17.89 -31.11
N GLU A 266 14.58 -17.25 -32.26
CA GLU A 266 15.27 -17.75 -33.45
C GLU A 266 16.54 -16.94 -33.69
N VAL A 267 17.67 -17.62 -33.86
CA VAL A 267 18.93 -17.00 -34.29
C VAL A 267 19.07 -17.21 -35.79
N ILE A 268 18.75 -16.18 -36.57
CA ILE A 268 18.90 -16.21 -38.04
C ILE A 268 20.29 -15.68 -38.38
N VAL A 269 21.12 -16.54 -38.96
CA VAL A 269 22.46 -16.19 -39.45
C VAL A 269 22.41 -16.15 -40.98
N PRO A 270 22.90 -15.09 -41.64
CA PRO A 270 22.88 -14.97 -43.10
C PRO A 270 23.94 -15.84 -43.80
N VAL A 271 24.74 -16.60 -43.05
CA VAL A 271 25.79 -17.48 -43.55
C VAL A 271 25.53 -18.90 -43.09
N GLU A 272 25.75 -19.86 -43.99
CA GLU A 272 25.58 -21.29 -43.71
C GLU A 272 26.61 -21.83 -42.70
N ASP A 273 27.74 -21.15 -42.50
CA ASP A 273 28.82 -21.57 -41.62
C ASP A 273 29.46 -20.38 -40.89
N MET A 274 29.69 -20.53 -39.58
CA MET A 274 30.38 -19.57 -38.70
C MET A 274 31.75 -20.09 -38.22
N ALA A 275 32.28 -21.15 -38.85
CA ALA A 275 33.62 -21.70 -38.60
C ALA A 275 34.77 -20.73 -38.91
#